data_AF-A0A212DX18-F1
#
_entry.id   AF-A0A212DX18-F1
#
_cell.length_a   1.000
_cell.length_b   1.000
_cell.length_c   1.000
_cell.angle_alpha   90.00
_cell.angle_beta   90.00
_cell.angle_gamma   90.00
#
_symmetry.space_group_name_H-M   'P 1'
#
loop_
_entity.id
_entity.type
_entity.pdbx_description
1 polymer ?
#
loop_
_entity_poly.entity_id
_entity_poly.type
_entity_poly.pdbx_seq_one_letter_code
_entity_poly.pdbx_strand_id
1 'polypeptide(L)'
;MGKIYKNMAILSIIATFAFYTGIISAQTENNEISDDDNANTIESSEIPEEIQTIINEDENVTADDLEVKEPTLLPGNPFYFVKNIGRTLKSATTFNQTKKAELALRFANERLMEIQKIAESNSNPEILTKALNKYEKELEKIKETTKKIKEKDSEITEKFVDKFIDNQIKHQKLLEKIKKEVPKEISEKIQENQQFAMQTLSDIPLLLTNADRFQEKIEKEMDEQIGSNFKNFKNLEILKELEDKVPETAKDAIRRAQENTINRLYEKMEKSVEIAEKLPLYVKYVNGNTEKHLEIINDLEIIADLDEQNISEEIKYTFGKARKINIERMENKIEQMEMGEQTGETIEDITDEKREKTGKTTALQQSSKEQIEKAASIIEKAKTNFELAKNNPTVSDKLNSALILIKNAQIHLEKARTAYDKELFGEAFGQSGAAIHNAANVIETFAKLEKDNRAKIKNDENNNTGDTSNDKKIENEINNDPAKKENNISTDEEKFCAQVITPAKNQKTGECREFPTACIPQGWYNVRFCEKNQINPTDKNSDTNTKNTATE
;
A
#
# COMPACT_ATOMS: atom_id res chain seq x y z
N MET A 1 -4.50 15.15 -47.55
CA MET A 1 -5.51 14.09 -47.79
C MET A 1 -4.80 12.74 -47.83
N GLY A 2 -5.30 11.73 -47.10
CA GLY A 2 -4.97 10.29 -47.23
C GLY A 2 -3.56 9.89 -46.78
N LYS A 3 -3.26 9.45 -45.55
CA LYS A 3 -3.74 8.30 -44.73
C LYS A 3 -3.34 6.91 -45.31
N ILE A 4 -2.64 6.16 -44.46
CA ILE A 4 -2.61 4.69 -44.27
C ILE A 4 -1.49 3.89 -44.99
N TYR A 5 -0.82 3.06 -44.16
CA TYR A 5 0.02 1.87 -44.38
C TYR A 5 1.51 2.01 -44.06
N LYS A 6 1.87 1.67 -42.82
CA LYS A 6 3.11 0.97 -42.48
C LYS A 6 3.00 0.31 -41.08
N ASN A 7 2.22 -0.77 -41.02
CA ASN A 7 2.31 -1.80 -39.98
C ASN A 7 2.42 -3.14 -40.71
N MET A 8 3.63 -3.70 -40.76
CA MET A 8 3.89 -5.14 -40.83
C MET A 8 5.39 -5.40 -40.83
N ALA A 9 5.77 -6.47 -40.11
CA ALA A 9 7.08 -7.11 -40.05
C ALA A 9 8.09 -6.57 -39.02
N ILE A 10 7.95 -7.00 -37.76
CA ILE A 10 9.09 -7.48 -36.98
C ILE A 10 8.67 -8.81 -36.34
N LEU A 11 9.08 -9.91 -36.95
CA LEU A 11 9.03 -11.26 -36.42
C LEU A 11 10.46 -11.80 -36.53
N SER A 12 10.89 -12.54 -35.51
CA SER A 12 12.15 -13.29 -35.41
C SER A 12 13.41 -12.55 -34.92
N ILE A 13 13.65 -12.57 -33.60
CA ILE A 13 14.93 -13.03 -33.04
C ILE A 13 14.61 -13.96 -31.85
N ILE A 14 14.44 -15.25 -32.14
CA ILE A 14 14.52 -16.30 -31.12
C ILE A 14 16.01 -16.51 -30.86
N ALA A 15 16.46 -16.12 -29.67
CA ALA A 15 17.79 -16.47 -29.20
C ALA A 15 17.80 -17.97 -28.87
N THR A 16 18.51 -18.76 -29.69
CA THR A 16 18.75 -20.19 -29.48
C THR A 16 19.55 -20.41 -28.20
N PHE A 17 18.88 -20.80 -27.11
CA PHE A 17 19.51 -21.51 -26.00
C PHE A 17 19.78 -22.95 -26.43
N ALA A 18 21.06 -23.29 -26.62
CA ALA A 18 21.46 -24.67 -26.85
C ALA A 18 21.36 -25.45 -25.53
N PHE A 19 20.24 -26.15 -25.32
CA PHE A 19 20.12 -27.17 -24.29
C PHE A 19 20.85 -28.44 -24.72
N TYR A 20 21.76 -28.89 -23.87
CA TYR A 20 22.42 -30.20 -23.94
C TYR A 20 21.35 -31.30 -23.85
N THR A 21 21.04 -31.98 -24.96
CA THR A 21 20.17 -33.17 -24.93
C THR A 21 20.98 -34.39 -24.49
N GLY A 22 20.82 -34.79 -23.23
CA GLY A 22 21.10 -36.15 -22.80
C GLY A 22 19.99 -37.07 -23.30
N ILE A 23 20.36 -38.08 -24.08
CA ILE A 23 19.47 -39.12 -24.60
C ILE A 23 18.97 -39.97 -23.42
N ILE A 24 17.65 -40.04 -23.20
CA ILE A 24 17.03 -41.13 -22.44
C ILE A 24 16.11 -41.88 -23.39
N SER A 25 16.44 -43.14 -23.61
CA SER A 25 15.71 -44.12 -24.41
C SER A 25 14.36 -44.47 -23.78
N ALA A 26 13.33 -44.47 -24.61
CA ALA A 26 11.98 -44.93 -24.29
C ALA A 26 11.95 -46.43 -23.95
N GLN A 27 11.20 -46.79 -22.91
CA GLN A 27 10.56 -48.09 -22.78
C GLN A 27 9.08 -47.87 -22.49
N THR A 28 8.27 -48.42 -23.39
CA THR A 28 6.82 -48.57 -23.29
C THR A 28 6.49 -49.72 -22.35
N GLU A 29 5.65 -49.48 -21.34
CA GLU A 29 4.82 -50.53 -20.74
C GLU A 29 3.47 -49.92 -20.33
N ASN A 30 2.40 -50.57 -20.80
CA ASN A 30 1.02 -50.30 -20.43
C ASN A 30 0.81 -50.68 -18.97
N ASN A 31 0.13 -49.86 -18.18
CA ASN A 31 -0.64 -50.42 -17.08
C ASN A 31 -1.84 -49.55 -16.64
N GLU A 32 -2.85 -50.27 -16.20
CA GLU A 32 -4.22 -49.87 -15.90
C GLU A 32 -4.34 -48.84 -14.76
N ILE A 33 -5.43 -48.09 -14.81
CA ILE A 33 -5.91 -47.17 -13.78
C ILE A 33 -6.27 -47.95 -12.51
N SER A 34 -5.66 -47.59 -11.39
CA SER A 34 -6.18 -47.87 -10.05
C SER A 34 -5.83 -46.70 -9.12
N ASP A 35 -6.87 -46.14 -8.51
CA ASP A 35 -6.79 -45.19 -7.40
C ASP A 35 -6.11 -45.84 -6.17
N ASP A 36 -5.02 -45.26 -5.66
CA ASP A 36 -4.80 -45.09 -4.21
C ASP A 36 -3.62 -44.13 -3.93
N ASP A 37 -3.74 -43.42 -2.81
CA ASP A 37 -2.83 -42.40 -2.28
C ASP A 37 -1.44 -42.96 -1.90
N ASN A 38 -0.35 -42.33 -2.36
CA ASN A 38 0.79 -42.01 -1.48
C ASN A 38 1.74 -40.97 -2.09
N ALA A 39 2.23 -40.12 -1.20
CA ALA A 39 3.06 -38.97 -1.41
C ALA A 39 4.48 -39.28 -1.94
N ASN A 40 5.05 -38.19 -2.46
CA ASN A 40 6.47 -37.89 -2.59
C ASN A 40 7.12 -38.24 -3.94
N THR A 41 6.77 -37.43 -4.94
CA THR A 41 7.70 -37.05 -5.99
C THR A 41 7.82 -35.52 -5.96
N ILE A 42 9.00 -35.01 -5.64
CA ILE A 42 9.36 -33.60 -5.80
C ILE A 42 9.40 -33.35 -7.31
N GLU A 43 8.24 -33.01 -7.87
CA GLU A 43 8.10 -32.58 -9.25
C GLU A 43 8.38 -31.07 -9.28
N SER A 44 9.54 -30.69 -9.83
CA SER A 44 9.82 -29.31 -10.20
C SER A 44 8.83 -28.90 -11.29
N SER A 45 7.65 -28.42 -10.91
CA SER A 45 6.63 -28.01 -11.89
C SER A 45 7.16 -26.80 -12.66
N GLU A 46 7.57 -26.99 -13.91
CA GLU A 46 7.86 -25.90 -14.83
C GLU A 46 6.60 -25.03 -15.01
N ILE A 47 6.77 -23.71 -15.07
CA ILE A 47 5.67 -22.76 -15.28
C ILE A 47 5.05 -23.06 -16.66
N PRO A 48 3.73 -23.27 -16.78
CA PRO A 48 3.10 -23.47 -18.08
C PRO A 48 3.46 -22.33 -19.05
N GLU A 49 3.86 -22.65 -20.28
CA GLU A 49 4.40 -21.68 -21.26
C GLU A 49 3.45 -20.50 -21.52
N GLU A 50 2.15 -20.78 -21.58
CA GLU A 50 1.11 -19.76 -21.70
C GLU A 50 1.11 -18.79 -20.51
N ILE A 51 1.19 -19.32 -19.28
CA ILE A 51 1.23 -18.52 -18.05
C ILE A 51 2.53 -17.71 -17.98
N GLN A 52 3.64 -18.30 -18.39
CA GLN A 52 4.92 -17.59 -18.48
C GLN A 52 4.86 -16.41 -19.47
N THR A 53 4.17 -16.59 -20.60
CA THR A 53 3.96 -15.53 -21.59
C THR A 53 3.13 -14.39 -21.00
N ILE A 54 2.01 -14.71 -20.35
CA ILE A 54 1.15 -13.73 -19.66
C ILE A 54 1.93 -12.92 -18.62
N ILE A 55 2.73 -13.60 -17.79
CA ILE A 55 3.56 -12.93 -16.76
C ILE A 55 4.60 -12.03 -17.41
N ASN A 56 5.26 -12.49 -18.47
CA ASN A 56 6.25 -11.69 -19.18
C ASN A 56 5.63 -10.44 -19.82
N GLU A 57 4.40 -10.52 -20.33
CA GLU A 57 3.67 -9.36 -20.85
C GLU A 57 3.38 -8.30 -19.77
N ASP A 58 3.21 -8.71 -18.52
CA ASP A 58 2.86 -7.81 -17.41
C ASP A 58 4.06 -7.28 -16.62
N GLU A 59 5.18 -8.03 -16.58
CA GLU A 59 6.36 -7.73 -15.76
C GLU A 59 7.59 -7.27 -16.56
N ASN A 60 7.71 -7.66 -17.83
CA ASN A 60 8.91 -7.37 -18.59
C ASN A 60 8.90 -5.94 -19.14
N VAL A 61 9.96 -5.20 -18.86
CA VAL A 61 10.17 -3.83 -19.34
C VAL A 61 11.46 -3.80 -20.15
N THR A 62 11.39 -3.31 -21.38
CA THR A 62 12.55 -3.17 -22.28
C THR A 62 13.10 -1.75 -22.28
N ALA A 63 14.29 -1.55 -22.86
CA ALA A 63 14.85 -0.21 -23.02
C ALA A 63 13.95 0.70 -23.89
N ASP A 64 13.30 0.14 -24.90
CA ASP A 64 12.40 0.87 -25.80
C ASP A 64 11.14 1.33 -25.06
N ASP A 65 10.59 0.51 -24.14
CA ASP A 65 9.46 0.89 -23.29
C ASP A 65 9.77 2.10 -22.39
N LEU A 66 11.05 2.28 -22.04
CA LEU A 66 11.55 3.40 -21.25
C LEU A 66 12.12 4.54 -22.11
N GLU A 67 11.94 4.50 -23.43
CA GLU A 67 12.48 5.47 -24.41
C GLU A 67 14.00 5.69 -24.32
N VAL A 68 14.74 4.66 -23.94
CA VAL A 68 16.20 4.66 -23.86
C VAL A 68 16.80 3.58 -24.76
N LYS A 69 18.13 3.63 -24.93
CA LYS A 69 18.83 2.60 -25.71
C LYS A 69 19.39 1.54 -24.78
N GLU A 70 19.46 0.32 -25.28
CA GLU A 70 20.15 -0.78 -24.62
C GLU A 70 21.57 -0.38 -24.17
N PRO A 71 21.96 -0.64 -22.90
CA PRO A 71 23.23 -0.19 -22.38
C PRO A 71 24.38 -1.01 -23.01
N THR A 72 25.25 -0.32 -23.74
CA THR A 72 26.48 -0.87 -24.31
C THR A 72 27.67 -0.80 -23.35
N LEU A 73 27.62 0.11 -22.38
CA LEU A 73 28.68 0.37 -21.42
C LEU A 73 28.11 0.33 -19.99
N LEU A 74 28.60 -0.62 -19.19
CA LEU A 74 28.10 -0.88 -17.84
C LEU A 74 28.99 -0.30 -16.73
N PRO A 75 28.42 0.05 -15.57
CA PRO A 75 29.17 0.26 -14.33
C PRO A 75 30.14 -0.90 -14.08
N GLY A 76 31.41 -0.58 -13.81
CA GLY A 76 32.50 -1.57 -13.69
C GLY A 76 33.45 -1.59 -14.88
N ASN A 77 33.04 -1.07 -16.05
CA ASN A 77 33.96 -0.86 -17.18
C ASN A 77 34.87 0.36 -16.94
N PRO A 78 36.20 0.29 -17.23
CA PRO A 78 37.13 1.41 -17.05
C PRO A 78 36.75 2.71 -17.76
N PHE A 79 36.02 2.64 -18.87
CA PHE A 79 35.60 3.82 -19.66
C PHE A 79 34.23 4.38 -19.23
N TYR A 80 33.59 3.79 -18.20
CA TYR A 80 32.27 4.22 -17.75
C TYR A 80 32.23 5.69 -17.29
N PHE A 81 33.34 6.23 -16.80
CA PHE A 81 33.44 7.63 -16.38
C PHE A 81 33.08 8.63 -17.49
N VAL A 82 33.33 8.28 -18.76
CA VAL A 82 32.99 9.13 -19.92
C VAL A 82 31.48 9.36 -19.99
N LYS A 83 30.67 8.33 -19.68
CA LYS A 83 29.21 8.45 -19.62
C LYS A 83 28.79 9.45 -18.54
N ASN A 84 29.42 9.39 -17.35
CA ASN A 84 29.12 10.31 -16.26
C ASN A 84 29.48 11.77 -16.61
N ILE A 85 30.61 12.01 -17.28
CA ILE A 85 30.99 13.35 -17.75
C ILE A 85 29.96 13.89 -18.73
N GLY A 86 29.56 13.07 -19.72
CA GLY A 86 28.54 13.44 -20.70
C GLY A 86 27.19 13.79 -20.06
N ARG A 87 26.75 13.01 -19.05
CA ARG A 87 25.53 13.29 -18.29
C ARG A 87 25.62 14.62 -17.55
N THR A 88 26.72 14.87 -16.85
CA THR A 88 26.94 16.15 -16.13
C THR A 88 26.91 17.34 -17.09
N LEU A 89 27.58 17.26 -18.24
CA LEU A 89 27.62 18.35 -19.22
C LEU A 89 26.24 18.64 -19.82
N LYS A 90 25.47 17.59 -20.17
CA LYS A 90 24.09 17.74 -20.65
C LYS A 90 23.19 18.37 -19.58
N SER A 91 23.31 17.95 -18.33
CA SER A 91 22.54 18.53 -17.21
C SER A 91 22.91 19.97 -16.90
N ALA A 92 24.17 20.35 -17.07
CA ALA A 92 24.65 21.72 -16.86
C ALA A 92 24.14 22.69 -17.93
N THR A 93 23.99 22.21 -19.17
CA THR A 93 23.53 23.01 -20.32
C THR A 93 22.01 23.01 -20.50
N THR A 94 21.27 22.22 -19.71
CA THR A 94 19.80 22.20 -19.70
C THR A 94 19.25 23.16 -18.65
N PHE A 95 18.84 24.37 -19.08
CA PHE A 95 18.43 25.46 -18.18
C PHE A 95 16.95 25.42 -17.78
N ASN A 96 16.06 24.99 -18.68
CA ASN A 96 14.64 24.86 -18.38
C ASN A 96 14.42 23.73 -17.35
N GLN A 97 13.69 24.02 -16.27
CA GLN A 97 13.56 23.09 -15.14
C GLN A 97 12.77 21.83 -15.53
N THR A 98 11.69 21.95 -16.28
CA THR A 98 10.91 20.79 -16.77
C THR A 98 11.77 19.89 -17.65
N LYS A 99 12.48 20.46 -18.63
CA LYS A 99 13.42 19.69 -19.49
C LYS A 99 14.56 19.07 -18.70
N LYS A 100 14.99 19.71 -17.61
CA LYS A 100 16.05 19.18 -16.75
C LYS A 100 15.54 18.01 -15.89
N ALA A 101 14.31 18.06 -15.41
CA ALA A 101 13.65 16.95 -14.72
C ALA A 101 13.44 15.78 -15.69
N GLU A 102 13.00 16.04 -16.93
CA GLU A 102 12.86 15.04 -17.98
C GLU A 102 14.21 14.38 -18.34
N LEU A 103 15.29 15.16 -18.41
CA LEU A 103 16.63 14.62 -18.64
C LEU A 103 17.11 13.73 -17.48
N ALA A 104 16.81 14.11 -16.23
CA ALA A 104 17.12 13.29 -15.06
C ALA A 104 16.31 11.98 -15.06
N LEU A 105 15.02 12.02 -15.44
CA LEU A 105 14.19 10.83 -15.64
C LEU A 105 14.80 9.90 -16.70
N ARG A 106 15.24 10.44 -17.84
CA ARG A 106 15.95 9.65 -18.86
C ARG A 106 17.21 8.99 -18.30
N PHE A 107 17.97 9.66 -17.44
CA PHE A 107 19.13 9.05 -16.81
C PHE A 107 18.74 7.97 -15.79
N ALA A 108 17.65 8.13 -15.05
CA ALA A 108 17.11 7.07 -14.20
C ALA A 108 16.71 5.84 -15.03
N ASN A 109 16.01 6.02 -16.16
CA ASN A 109 15.67 4.95 -17.11
C ASN A 109 16.92 4.20 -17.60
N GLU A 110 17.95 4.93 -18.06
CA GLU A 110 19.22 4.32 -18.49
C GLU A 110 19.92 3.56 -17.34
N ARG A 111 19.85 4.07 -16.11
CA ARG A 111 20.45 3.42 -14.93
C ARG A 111 19.73 2.12 -14.60
N LEU A 112 18.42 2.09 -14.71
CA LEU A 112 17.65 0.90 -14.42
C LEU A 112 17.93 -0.22 -15.43
N MET A 113 18.06 0.11 -16.72
CA MET A 113 18.52 -0.86 -17.73
C MET A 113 19.96 -1.34 -17.48
N GLU A 114 20.85 -0.46 -16.99
CA GLU A 114 22.19 -0.88 -16.56
C GLU A 114 22.12 -1.87 -15.38
N ILE A 115 21.26 -1.61 -14.38
CA ILE A 115 21.04 -2.47 -13.20
C ILE A 115 20.52 -3.85 -13.65
N GLN A 116 19.51 -3.89 -14.51
CA GLN A 116 18.97 -5.14 -15.06
C GLN A 116 20.07 -5.98 -15.71
N LYS A 117 20.85 -5.40 -16.63
CA LYS A 117 21.90 -6.13 -17.34
C LYS A 117 23.03 -6.61 -16.42
N ILE A 118 23.33 -5.86 -15.36
CA ILE A 118 24.29 -6.26 -14.32
C ILE A 118 23.75 -7.48 -13.55
N ALA A 119 22.47 -7.46 -13.17
CA ALA A 119 21.81 -8.55 -12.46
C ALA A 119 21.77 -9.84 -13.29
N GLU A 120 21.38 -9.76 -14.56
CA GLU A 120 21.35 -10.91 -15.50
C GLU A 120 22.72 -11.56 -15.70
N SER A 121 23.81 -10.80 -15.52
CA SER A 121 25.18 -11.30 -15.69
C SER A 121 25.78 -11.90 -14.41
N ASN A 122 25.01 -12.09 -13.33
CA ASN A 122 25.49 -12.54 -12.02
C ASN A 122 26.72 -11.75 -11.52
N SER A 123 26.64 -10.42 -11.65
CA SER A 123 27.75 -9.52 -11.31
C SER A 123 27.91 -9.31 -9.80
N ASN A 124 29.07 -8.78 -9.40
CA ASN A 124 29.42 -8.47 -8.01
C ASN A 124 28.32 -7.60 -7.31
N PRO A 125 27.77 -8.04 -6.15
CA PRO A 125 26.80 -7.30 -5.34
C PRO A 125 27.17 -5.82 -5.11
N GLU A 126 28.44 -5.51 -4.88
CA GLU A 126 28.90 -4.13 -4.65
C GLU A 126 28.67 -3.20 -5.86
N ILE A 127 28.82 -3.72 -7.08
CA ILE A 127 28.58 -2.95 -8.31
C ILE A 127 27.09 -2.65 -8.44
N LEU A 128 26.25 -3.63 -8.13
CA LEU A 128 24.79 -3.52 -8.19
C LEU A 128 24.27 -2.52 -7.15
N THR A 129 24.76 -2.59 -5.91
CA THR A 129 24.48 -1.59 -4.86
C THR A 129 24.90 -0.19 -5.26
N LYS A 130 26.09 -0.01 -5.85
CA LYS A 130 26.54 1.29 -6.38
C LYS A 130 25.68 1.78 -7.55
N ALA A 131 25.13 0.88 -8.36
CA ALA A 131 24.23 1.25 -9.46
C ALA A 131 22.85 1.68 -8.94
N LEU A 132 22.28 0.93 -7.98
CA LEU A 132 21.03 1.27 -7.27
C LEU A 132 21.13 2.64 -6.59
N ASN A 133 22.20 2.89 -5.82
CA ASN A 133 22.45 4.21 -5.20
C ASN A 133 22.54 5.36 -6.21
N LYS A 134 22.95 5.11 -7.46
CA LYS A 134 22.98 6.13 -8.50
C LYS A 134 21.61 6.34 -9.13
N TYR A 135 20.81 5.29 -9.27
CA TYR A 135 19.41 5.38 -9.69
C TYR A 135 18.61 6.22 -8.68
N GLU A 136 18.71 5.90 -7.38
CA GLU A 136 18.10 6.65 -6.28
C GLU A 136 18.45 8.15 -6.34
N LYS A 137 19.73 8.47 -6.54
CA LYS A 137 20.21 9.86 -6.71
C LYS A 137 19.66 10.57 -7.95
N GLU A 138 19.36 9.87 -9.04
CA GLU A 138 18.70 10.50 -10.18
C GLU A 138 17.24 10.83 -9.83
N LEU A 139 16.53 9.95 -9.13
CA LEU A 139 15.17 10.22 -8.64
C LEU A 139 15.13 11.42 -7.67
N GLU A 140 16.10 11.53 -6.75
CA GLU A 140 16.26 12.72 -5.90
C GLU A 140 16.41 14.01 -6.72
N LYS A 141 17.22 13.98 -7.78
CA LYS A 141 17.39 15.15 -8.66
C LYS A 141 16.11 15.51 -9.40
N ILE A 142 15.32 14.52 -9.83
CA ILE A 142 14.01 14.78 -10.44
C ILE A 142 13.13 15.52 -9.44
N LYS A 143 13.03 15.04 -8.20
CA LYS A 143 12.25 15.67 -7.13
C LYS A 143 12.73 17.11 -6.85
N GLU A 144 14.02 17.33 -6.69
CA GLU A 144 14.59 18.66 -6.42
C GLU A 144 14.45 19.64 -7.59
N THR A 145 14.50 19.15 -8.83
CA THR A 145 14.29 19.98 -10.02
C THR A 145 12.81 20.30 -10.21
N THR A 146 11.94 19.33 -9.93
CA THR A 146 10.48 19.48 -9.99
C THR A 146 9.98 20.58 -9.07
N LYS A 147 10.51 20.68 -7.85
CA LYS A 147 10.21 21.78 -6.91
C LYS A 147 10.49 23.18 -7.47
N LYS A 148 11.36 23.30 -8.48
CA LYS A 148 11.76 24.58 -9.10
C LYS A 148 10.97 24.90 -10.38
N ILE A 149 10.08 24.01 -10.82
CA ILE A 149 9.21 24.24 -11.97
C ILE A 149 8.16 25.27 -11.58
N LYS A 150 8.14 26.40 -12.29
CA LYS A 150 7.20 27.51 -12.06
C LYS A 150 5.91 27.38 -12.86
N GLU A 151 6.03 26.97 -14.12
CA GLU A 151 4.92 26.85 -15.08
C GLU A 151 4.33 25.44 -15.02
N LYS A 152 3.52 25.19 -13.97
CA LYS A 152 2.94 23.88 -13.70
C LYS A 152 1.91 23.46 -14.76
N ASP A 153 1.08 24.40 -15.22
CA ASP A 153 0.03 24.13 -16.22
C ASP A 153 0.51 24.20 -17.68
N SER A 154 1.83 24.26 -17.91
CA SER A 154 2.36 24.28 -19.28
C SER A 154 2.28 22.90 -19.94
N GLU A 155 2.06 22.86 -21.26
CA GLU A 155 1.99 21.60 -22.03
C GLU A 155 3.24 20.71 -21.84
N ILE A 156 4.42 21.34 -21.68
CA ILE A 156 5.68 20.62 -21.45
C ILE A 156 5.68 19.95 -20.07
N THR A 157 5.15 20.63 -19.04
CA THR A 157 5.06 20.07 -17.69
C THR A 157 4.01 18.96 -17.63
N GLU A 158 2.87 19.13 -18.31
CA GLU A 158 1.85 18.10 -18.41
C GLU A 158 2.39 16.80 -19.03
N LYS A 159 3.08 16.91 -20.17
CA LYS A 159 3.73 15.75 -20.82
C LYS A 159 4.81 15.12 -19.95
N PHE A 160 5.52 15.93 -19.17
CA PHE A 160 6.51 15.41 -18.22
C PHE A 160 5.84 14.60 -17.10
N VAL A 161 4.72 15.06 -16.55
CA VAL A 161 3.98 14.31 -15.51
C VAL A 161 3.50 12.97 -16.06
N ASP A 162 2.89 12.95 -17.25
CA ASP A 162 2.42 11.71 -17.90
C ASP A 162 3.58 10.72 -18.06
N LYS A 163 4.67 11.18 -18.69
CA LYS A 163 5.88 10.38 -18.91
C LYS A 163 6.54 9.94 -17.60
N PHE A 164 6.48 10.74 -16.55
CA PHE A 164 7.04 10.39 -15.26
C PHE A 164 6.23 9.26 -14.61
N ILE A 165 4.90 9.36 -14.60
CA ILE A 165 4.01 8.33 -14.05
C ILE A 165 4.22 7.00 -14.78
N ASP A 166 4.16 7.00 -16.11
CA ASP A 166 4.36 5.82 -16.93
C ASP A 166 5.72 5.13 -16.64
N ASN A 167 6.80 5.91 -16.66
CA ASN A 167 8.13 5.37 -16.38
C ASN A 167 8.28 4.86 -14.94
N GLN A 168 7.69 5.52 -13.94
CA GLN A 168 7.76 5.05 -12.56
C GLN A 168 7.00 3.73 -12.35
N ILE A 169 5.85 3.55 -12.99
CA ILE A 169 5.13 2.26 -12.98
C ILE A 169 6.01 1.15 -13.58
N LYS A 170 6.66 1.43 -14.71
CA LYS A 170 7.62 0.51 -15.35
C LYS A 170 8.84 0.24 -14.46
N HIS A 171 9.33 1.26 -13.74
CA HIS A 171 10.44 1.09 -12.79
C HIS A 171 10.08 0.12 -11.67
N GLN A 172 8.84 0.18 -11.13
CA GLN A 172 8.39 -0.77 -10.11
C GLN A 172 8.40 -2.20 -10.64
N LYS A 173 7.78 -2.44 -11.80
CA LYS A 173 7.75 -3.76 -12.46
C LYS A 173 9.16 -4.33 -12.67
N LEU A 174 10.07 -3.51 -13.20
CA LEU A 174 11.44 -3.95 -13.48
C LEU A 174 12.24 -4.19 -12.18
N LEU A 175 12.11 -3.35 -11.16
CA LEU A 175 12.76 -3.57 -9.87
C LEU A 175 12.26 -4.86 -9.20
N GLU A 176 10.96 -5.16 -9.27
CA GLU A 176 10.40 -6.41 -8.74
C GLU A 176 10.97 -7.64 -9.43
N LYS A 177 11.07 -7.61 -10.77
CA LYS A 177 11.69 -8.68 -11.55
C LYS A 177 13.14 -8.90 -11.12
N ILE A 178 13.93 -7.82 -11.08
CA ILE A 178 15.35 -7.88 -10.67
C ILE A 178 15.46 -8.42 -9.23
N LYS A 179 14.57 -8.00 -8.32
CA LYS A 179 14.58 -8.42 -6.91
C LYS A 179 14.55 -9.95 -6.73
N LYS A 180 13.89 -10.68 -7.63
CA LYS A 180 13.78 -12.15 -7.60
C LYS A 180 15.04 -12.85 -8.07
N GLU A 181 15.82 -12.21 -8.93
CA GLU A 181 16.99 -12.80 -9.59
C GLU A 181 18.31 -12.55 -8.82
N VAL A 182 18.26 -11.76 -7.74
CA VAL A 182 19.45 -11.33 -7.00
C VAL A 182 19.52 -11.94 -5.59
N PRO A 183 20.73 -12.02 -4.99
CA PRO A 183 20.89 -12.45 -3.60
C PRO A 183 20.12 -11.58 -2.59
N LYS A 184 19.81 -12.13 -1.41
CA LYS A 184 19.02 -11.47 -0.35
C LYS A 184 19.52 -10.07 0.01
N GLU A 185 20.83 -9.88 0.16
CA GLU A 185 21.44 -8.57 0.46
C GLU A 185 21.07 -7.49 -0.57
N ILE A 186 21.08 -7.83 -1.86
CA ILE A 186 20.69 -6.91 -2.92
C ILE A 186 19.18 -6.75 -2.99
N SER A 187 18.43 -7.83 -2.73
CA SER A 187 16.97 -7.81 -2.68
C SER A 187 16.44 -6.77 -1.68
N GLU A 188 17.07 -6.65 -0.51
CA GLU A 188 16.78 -5.62 0.49
C GLU A 188 17.05 -4.21 -0.04
N LYS A 189 18.20 -3.99 -0.70
CA LYS A 189 18.51 -2.67 -1.29
C LYS A 189 17.57 -2.30 -2.44
N ILE A 190 17.13 -3.28 -3.24
CA ILE A 190 16.11 -3.09 -4.27
C ILE A 190 14.78 -2.70 -3.62
N GLN A 191 14.40 -3.35 -2.53
CA GLN A 191 13.19 -3.00 -1.79
C GLN A 191 13.23 -1.55 -1.28
N GLU A 192 14.36 -1.08 -0.74
CA GLU A 192 14.52 0.35 -0.41
C GLU A 192 14.32 1.26 -1.62
N ASN A 193 14.87 0.89 -2.78
CA ASN A 193 14.75 1.66 -4.01
C ASN A 193 13.31 1.66 -4.55
N GLN A 194 12.58 0.55 -4.41
CA GLN A 194 11.14 0.47 -4.72
C GLN A 194 10.33 1.43 -3.85
N GLN A 195 10.58 1.40 -2.53
CA GLN A 195 9.91 2.29 -1.57
C GLN A 195 10.20 3.77 -1.86
N PHE A 196 11.45 4.10 -2.17
CA PHE A 196 11.83 5.46 -2.57
C PHE A 196 11.17 5.88 -3.88
N ALA A 197 11.21 5.02 -4.90
CA ALA A 197 10.54 5.26 -6.18
C ALA A 197 9.03 5.44 -6.00
N MET A 198 8.38 4.66 -5.15
CA MET A 198 6.95 4.79 -4.83
C MET A 198 6.65 6.13 -4.15
N GLN A 199 7.51 6.56 -3.22
CA GLN A 199 7.41 7.90 -2.63
C GLN A 199 7.53 8.99 -3.69
N THR A 200 8.41 8.83 -4.69
CA THR A 200 8.53 9.81 -5.77
C THR A 200 7.33 9.79 -6.74
N LEU A 201 6.71 8.63 -6.96
CA LEU A 201 5.46 8.48 -7.72
C LEU A 201 4.29 9.20 -7.03
N SER A 202 4.28 9.23 -5.69
CA SER A 202 3.36 10.06 -4.90
C SER A 202 3.71 11.55 -5.02
N ASP A 203 4.95 11.93 -4.71
CA ASP A 203 5.32 13.34 -4.50
C ASP A 203 5.33 14.18 -5.79
N ILE A 204 5.92 13.67 -6.87
CA ILE A 204 6.20 14.49 -8.07
C ILE A 204 4.92 14.91 -8.79
N PRO A 205 3.96 14.01 -9.08
CA PRO A 205 2.67 14.39 -9.65
C PRO A 205 1.94 15.39 -8.74
N LEU A 206 1.86 15.16 -7.44
CA LEU A 206 1.18 16.05 -6.49
C LEU A 206 1.87 17.41 -6.30
N LEU A 207 3.18 17.51 -6.60
CA LEU A 207 3.88 18.80 -6.67
C LEU A 207 3.50 19.62 -7.91
N LEU A 208 3.09 18.96 -8.99
CA LEU A 208 2.85 19.58 -10.30
C LEU A 208 1.38 19.71 -10.65
N THR A 209 0.51 18.88 -10.07
CA THR A 209 -0.93 18.87 -10.30
C THR A 209 -1.70 18.58 -9.00
N ASN A 210 -3.02 18.47 -9.07
CA ASN A 210 -3.88 18.13 -7.94
C ASN A 210 -4.21 16.61 -7.89
N ALA A 211 -4.86 16.17 -6.81
CA ALA A 211 -5.17 14.75 -6.59
C ALA A 211 -6.08 14.15 -7.67
N ASP A 212 -7.11 14.87 -8.11
CA ASP A 212 -8.05 14.37 -9.13
C ASP A 212 -7.37 14.24 -10.50
N ARG A 213 -6.57 15.23 -10.90
CA ARG A 213 -5.78 15.15 -12.14
C ARG A 213 -4.67 14.10 -12.06
N PHE A 214 -4.12 13.84 -10.87
CA PHE A 214 -3.19 12.74 -10.68
C PHE A 214 -3.89 11.39 -10.87
N GLN A 215 -5.07 11.20 -10.29
CA GLN A 215 -5.92 10.03 -10.53
C GLN A 215 -6.18 9.84 -12.03
N GLU A 216 -6.67 10.85 -12.73
CA GLU A 216 -6.96 10.75 -14.17
C GLU A 216 -5.73 10.32 -14.99
N LYS A 217 -4.56 10.91 -14.68
CA LYS A 217 -3.31 10.59 -15.37
C LYS A 217 -2.81 9.20 -15.05
N ILE A 218 -2.81 8.77 -13.79
CA ILE A 218 -2.33 7.43 -13.43
C ILE A 218 -3.23 6.35 -14.01
N GLU A 219 -4.55 6.54 -14.03
CA GLU A 219 -5.48 5.63 -14.71
C GLU A 219 -5.19 5.57 -16.22
N LYS A 220 -5.03 6.73 -16.86
CA LYS A 220 -4.70 6.82 -18.28
C LYS A 220 -3.42 6.06 -18.62
N GLU A 221 -2.32 6.33 -17.92
CA GLU A 221 -1.03 5.69 -18.22
C GLU A 221 -1.10 4.17 -17.95
N MET A 222 -1.78 3.73 -16.88
CA MET A 222 -1.98 2.30 -16.59
C MET A 222 -2.81 1.57 -17.66
N ASP A 223 -3.81 2.25 -18.23
CA ASP A 223 -4.65 1.70 -19.29
C ASP A 223 -3.93 1.67 -20.66
N GLU A 224 -3.11 2.68 -20.96
CA GLU A 224 -2.34 2.80 -22.20
C GLU A 224 -1.14 1.83 -22.25
N GLN A 225 -0.59 1.42 -21.11
CA GLN A 225 0.48 0.42 -21.05
C GLN A 225 0.07 -0.91 -21.68
N ILE A 226 0.95 -1.47 -22.52
CA ILE A 226 0.81 -2.82 -23.07
C ILE A 226 0.92 -3.83 -21.92
N GLY A 227 0.12 -4.88 -21.98
CA GLY A 227 0.15 -5.98 -21.03
C GLY A 227 -0.94 -7.00 -21.35
N SER A 228 -0.97 -8.07 -20.56
CA SER A 228 -1.88 -9.19 -20.73
C SER A 228 -3.31 -8.82 -20.28
N ASN A 229 -4.20 -9.82 -20.28
CA ASN A 229 -5.52 -9.68 -19.67
C ASN A 229 -5.46 -9.39 -18.15
N PHE A 230 -4.34 -9.73 -17.49
CA PHE A 230 -4.08 -9.52 -16.06
C PHE A 230 -3.26 -8.27 -15.74
N LYS A 231 -2.89 -7.42 -16.70
CA LYS A 231 -2.13 -6.18 -16.43
C LYS A 231 -2.73 -5.32 -15.32
N ASN A 232 -4.06 -5.30 -15.22
CA ASN A 232 -4.79 -4.54 -14.19
C ASN A 232 -4.53 -5.10 -12.77
N PHE A 233 -4.21 -6.39 -12.64
CA PHE A 233 -3.80 -6.98 -11.37
C PHE A 233 -2.47 -6.39 -10.88
N LYS A 234 -1.45 -6.26 -11.75
CA LYS A 234 -0.20 -5.57 -11.39
C LYS A 234 -0.39 -4.08 -11.16
N ASN A 235 -1.23 -3.43 -11.98
CA ASN A 235 -1.54 -2.02 -11.78
C ASN A 235 -2.20 -1.78 -10.42
N LEU A 236 -3.12 -2.64 -9.99
CA LEU A 236 -3.75 -2.59 -8.67
C LEU A 236 -2.76 -2.78 -7.53
N GLU A 237 -1.78 -3.67 -7.67
CA GLU A 237 -0.73 -3.83 -6.66
C GLU A 237 0.01 -2.52 -6.45
N ILE A 238 0.45 -1.88 -7.54
CA ILE A 238 1.13 -0.57 -7.51
C ILE A 238 0.21 0.50 -6.90
N LEU A 239 -1.08 0.53 -7.26
CA LEU A 239 -2.04 1.51 -6.71
C LEU A 239 -2.29 1.29 -5.21
N LYS A 240 -2.33 0.05 -4.73
CA LYS A 240 -2.51 -0.27 -3.32
C LYS A 240 -1.27 0.06 -2.50
N GLU A 241 -0.07 -0.10 -3.06
CA GLU A 241 1.16 0.38 -2.42
C GLU A 241 1.26 1.91 -2.46
N LEU A 242 0.79 2.54 -3.54
CA LEU A 242 0.78 3.99 -3.69
C LEU A 242 -0.16 4.67 -2.69
N GLU A 243 -1.31 4.06 -2.36
CA GLU A 243 -2.23 4.57 -1.34
C GLU A 243 -1.54 4.79 0.01
N ASP A 244 -0.59 3.91 0.36
CA ASP A 244 0.20 4.01 1.59
C ASP A 244 1.25 5.14 1.54
N LYS A 245 1.56 5.69 0.35
CA LYS A 245 2.56 6.75 0.13
C LYS A 245 1.98 8.13 -0.13
N VAL A 246 0.72 8.21 -0.54
CA VAL A 246 0.06 9.50 -0.80
C VAL A 246 -0.40 10.15 0.50
N PRO A 247 -0.38 11.50 0.58
CA PRO A 247 -0.97 12.21 1.72
C PRO A 247 -2.48 11.92 1.82
N GLU A 248 -3.05 12.08 3.02
CA GLU A 248 -4.46 11.79 3.29
C GLU A 248 -5.43 12.48 2.31
N THR A 249 -5.08 13.69 1.86
CA THR A 249 -5.87 14.48 0.89
C THR A 249 -5.94 13.87 -0.50
N ALA A 250 -5.06 12.91 -0.83
CA ALA A 250 -5.00 12.25 -2.14
C ALA A 250 -5.36 10.76 -2.07
N LYS A 251 -5.56 10.18 -0.88
CA LYS A 251 -5.93 8.76 -0.73
C LYS A 251 -7.22 8.42 -1.47
N ASP A 252 -8.25 9.24 -1.35
CA ASP A 252 -9.54 8.99 -2.02
C ASP A 252 -9.40 9.00 -3.55
N ALA A 253 -8.50 9.81 -4.10
CA ALA A 253 -8.23 9.82 -5.53
C ALA A 253 -7.56 8.52 -5.99
N ILE A 254 -6.60 8.00 -5.20
CA ILE A 254 -5.99 6.70 -5.48
C ILE A 254 -6.98 5.54 -5.29
N ARG A 255 -7.86 5.60 -4.29
CA ARG A 255 -8.94 4.60 -4.11
C ARG A 255 -9.88 4.55 -5.31
N ARG A 256 -10.26 5.70 -5.87
CA ARG A 256 -11.06 5.73 -7.10
C ARG A 256 -10.32 5.11 -8.29
N ALA A 257 -9.00 5.35 -8.42
CA ALA A 257 -8.20 4.66 -9.42
C ALA A 257 -8.16 3.15 -9.19
N GLN A 258 -8.07 2.68 -7.93
CA GLN A 258 -8.17 1.26 -7.60
C GLN A 258 -9.56 0.71 -7.98
N GLU A 259 -10.65 1.36 -7.58
CA GLU A 259 -12.04 0.98 -7.90
C GLU A 259 -12.26 0.86 -9.42
N ASN A 260 -11.80 1.85 -10.18
CA ASN A 260 -11.89 1.83 -11.63
C ASN A 260 -11.08 0.67 -12.24
N THR A 261 -9.88 0.41 -11.71
CA THR A 261 -8.98 -0.64 -12.23
C THR A 261 -9.47 -2.05 -11.88
N ILE A 262 -10.01 -2.26 -10.67
CA ILE A 262 -10.59 -3.54 -10.25
C ILE A 262 -11.85 -3.88 -11.02
N ASN A 263 -12.72 -2.88 -11.29
CA ASN A 263 -13.91 -3.10 -12.12
C ASN A 263 -13.51 -3.52 -13.54
N ARG A 264 -12.50 -2.85 -14.15
CA ARG A 264 -11.98 -3.26 -15.46
C ARG A 264 -11.37 -4.67 -15.46
N LEU A 265 -10.73 -5.08 -14.36
CA LEU A 265 -10.18 -6.43 -14.21
C LEU A 265 -11.30 -7.46 -14.09
N TYR A 266 -12.28 -7.20 -13.21
CA TYR A 266 -13.44 -8.05 -12.99
C TYR A 266 -14.26 -8.25 -14.27
N GLU A 267 -14.59 -7.17 -14.99
CA GLU A 267 -15.36 -7.24 -16.24
C GLU A 267 -14.71 -8.14 -17.30
N LYS A 268 -13.36 -8.18 -17.36
CA LYS A 268 -12.66 -9.08 -18.30
C LYS A 268 -12.85 -10.54 -17.93
N MET A 269 -12.85 -10.86 -16.63
CA MET A 269 -13.04 -12.22 -16.12
C MET A 269 -14.51 -12.65 -16.22
N GLU A 270 -15.44 -11.75 -15.88
CA GLU A 270 -16.88 -11.95 -16.03
C GLU A 270 -17.24 -12.32 -17.48
N LYS A 271 -16.69 -11.59 -18.45
CA LYS A 271 -16.96 -11.81 -19.89
C LYS A 271 -16.28 -13.06 -20.45
N SER A 272 -15.34 -13.68 -19.73
CA SER A 272 -14.53 -14.79 -20.24
C SER A 272 -14.05 -15.71 -19.12
N VAL A 273 -14.76 -16.83 -18.93
CA VAL A 273 -14.39 -17.90 -17.99
C VAL A 273 -12.94 -18.37 -18.20
N GLU A 274 -12.49 -18.52 -19.44
CA GLU A 274 -11.11 -18.92 -19.76
C GLU A 274 -10.05 -17.95 -19.20
N ILE A 275 -10.38 -16.66 -19.10
CA ILE A 275 -9.48 -15.68 -18.47
C ILE A 275 -9.50 -15.90 -16.96
N ALA A 276 -10.68 -16.04 -16.34
CA ALA A 276 -10.81 -16.28 -14.91
C ALA A 276 -10.08 -17.56 -14.45
N GLU A 277 -10.16 -18.65 -15.23
CA GLU A 277 -9.49 -19.93 -14.94
C GLU A 277 -7.96 -19.83 -14.87
N LYS A 278 -7.37 -18.84 -15.55
CA LYS A 278 -5.91 -18.60 -15.52
C LYS A 278 -5.47 -17.82 -14.28
N LEU A 279 -6.39 -17.15 -13.56
CA LEU A 279 -6.06 -16.33 -12.39
C LEU A 279 -5.28 -17.08 -11.30
N PRO A 280 -5.67 -18.31 -10.89
CA PRO A 280 -4.94 -19.03 -9.85
C PRO A 280 -3.49 -19.32 -10.23
N LEU A 281 -3.22 -19.68 -11.48
CA LEU A 281 -1.86 -19.94 -11.97
C LEU A 281 -1.08 -18.63 -12.15
N TYR A 282 -1.73 -17.58 -12.67
CA TYR A 282 -1.13 -16.25 -12.71
C TYR A 282 -0.69 -15.80 -11.31
N VAL A 283 -1.60 -15.85 -10.33
CA VAL A 283 -1.32 -15.55 -8.92
C VAL A 283 -0.27 -16.48 -8.32
N LYS A 284 -0.14 -17.74 -8.76
CA LYS A 284 0.91 -18.64 -8.27
C LYS A 284 2.32 -18.12 -8.60
N TYR A 285 2.49 -17.59 -9.81
CA TYR A 285 3.81 -17.35 -10.38
C TYR A 285 4.19 -15.86 -10.54
N VAL A 286 3.20 -14.96 -10.59
CA VAL A 286 3.41 -13.52 -10.70
C VAL A 286 4.20 -13.00 -9.50
N ASN A 287 5.23 -12.21 -9.79
CA ASN A 287 6.06 -11.55 -8.80
C ASN A 287 5.31 -10.42 -8.11
N GLY A 288 5.85 -9.94 -6.99
CA GLY A 288 5.28 -8.83 -6.25
C GLY A 288 4.89 -9.16 -4.81
N ASN A 289 4.09 -8.26 -4.27
CA ASN A 289 3.65 -8.25 -2.89
C ASN A 289 2.43 -9.16 -2.71
N THR A 290 2.68 -10.35 -2.14
CA THR A 290 1.65 -11.35 -1.87
C THR A 290 0.56 -10.83 -0.94
N GLU A 291 0.83 -9.84 -0.10
CA GLU A 291 -0.22 -9.23 0.73
C GLU A 291 -1.18 -8.38 -0.11
N LYS A 292 -0.64 -7.55 -1.01
CA LYS A 292 -1.45 -6.74 -1.91
C LYS A 292 -2.20 -7.61 -2.93
N HIS A 293 -1.60 -8.70 -3.39
CA HIS A 293 -2.30 -9.71 -4.20
C HIS A 293 -3.53 -10.27 -3.47
N LEU A 294 -3.43 -10.55 -2.17
CA LEU A 294 -4.54 -11.07 -1.38
C LEU A 294 -5.68 -10.05 -1.29
N GLU A 295 -5.34 -8.78 -1.05
CA GLU A 295 -6.32 -7.69 -1.05
C GLU A 295 -7.06 -7.60 -2.40
N ILE A 296 -6.33 -7.68 -3.53
CA ILE A 296 -6.93 -7.65 -4.87
C ILE A 296 -7.89 -8.82 -5.09
N ILE A 297 -7.48 -10.04 -4.73
CA ILE A 297 -8.33 -11.23 -4.89
C ILE A 297 -9.59 -11.11 -4.03
N ASN A 298 -9.47 -10.61 -2.81
CA ASN A 298 -10.62 -10.38 -1.95
C ASN A 298 -11.55 -9.31 -2.51
N ASP A 299 -11.02 -8.25 -3.13
CA ASP A 299 -11.82 -7.25 -3.84
C ASP A 299 -12.58 -7.85 -5.03
N LEU A 300 -11.95 -8.76 -5.80
CA LEU A 300 -12.64 -9.51 -6.87
C LEU A 300 -13.78 -10.38 -6.32
N GLU A 301 -13.55 -11.08 -5.22
CA GLU A 301 -14.58 -11.88 -4.55
C GLU A 301 -15.74 -11.00 -4.05
N ILE A 302 -15.45 -9.81 -3.49
CA ILE A 302 -16.49 -8.84 -3.11
C ILE A 302 -17.38 -8.52 -4.30
N ILE A 303 -16.76 -8.13 -5.42
CA ILE A 303 -17.51 -7.67 -6.58
C ILE A 303 -18.36 -8.82 -7.13
N ALA A 304 -17.83 -10.05 -7.17
CA ALA A 304 -18.57 -11.25 -7.55
C ALA A 304 -19.76 -11.55 -6.60
N ASP A 305 -19.58 -11.38 -5.29
CA ASP A 305 -20.66 -11.57 -4.30
C ASP A 305 -21.77 -10.51 -4.46
N LEU A 306 -21.43 -9.29 -4.90
CA LEU A 306 -22.40 -8.23 -5.15
C LEU A 306 -23.13 -8.39 -6.48
N ASP A 307 -22.49 -9.02 -7.46
CA ASP A 307 -22.99 -9.25 -8.81
C ASP A 307 -23.54 -10.69 -8.98
N GLU A 308 -24.24 -11.18 -7.95
CA GLU A 308 -24.83 -12.53 -7.86
C GLU A 308 -25.70 -12.92 -9.07
N GLN A 309 -26.19 -11.95 -9.84
CA GLN A 309 -27.07 -12.19 -10.98
C GLN A 309 -26.32 -12.49 -12.29
N ASN A 310 -25.08 -12.01 -12.45
CA ASN A 310 -24.35 -12.10 -13.73
C ASN A 310 -23.10 -12.97 -13.66
N ILE A 311 -22.51 -13.16 -12.48
CA ILE A 311 -21.28 -13.94 -12.34
C ILE A 311 -21.54 -15.44 -12.23
N SER A 312 -20.74 -16.25 -12.92
CA SER A 312 -20.86 -17.71 -12.82
C SER A 312 -20.21 -18.25 -11.54
N GLU A 313 -20.76 -19.34 -11.00
CA GLU A 313 -20.17 -20.06 -9.86
C GLU A 313 -18.75 -20.58 -10.16
N GLU A 314 -18.46 -20.88 -11.42
CA GLU A 314 -17.14 -21.26 -11.88
C GLU A 314 -16.13 -20.11 -11.68
N ILE A 315 -16.50 -18.87 -12.04
CA ILE A 315 -15.62 -17.71 -11.81
C ILE A 315 -15.42 -17.47 -10.31
N LYS A 316 -16.48 -17.54 -9.48
CA LYS A 316 -16.35 -17.43 -8.02
C LYS A 316 -15.37 -18.48 -7.47
N TYR A 317 -15.47 -19.71 -7.96
CA TYR A 317 -14.55 -20.80 -7.59
C TYR A 317 -13.09 -20.48 -7.96
N THR A 318 -12.84 -19.89 -9.13
CA THR A 318 -11.47 -19.48 -9.53
C THR A 318 -10.88 -18.44 -8.58
N PHE A 319 -11.67 -17.48 -8.10
CA PHE A 319 -11.20 -16.46 -7.15
C PHE A 319 -10.81 -17.10 -5.81
N GLY A 320 -11.66 -17.98 -5.28
CA GLY A 320 -11.37 -18.73 -4.06
C GLY A 320 -10.11 -19.61 -4.18
N LYS A 321 -9.87 -20.21 -5.35
CA LYS A 321 -8.64 -20.98 -5.63
C LYS A 321 -7.41 -20.08 -5.68
N ALA A 322 -7.50 -18.92 -6.33
CA ALA A 322 -6.42 -17.93 -6.36
C ALA A 322 -6.08 -17.43 -4.95
N ARG A 323 -7.09 -17.18 -4.11
CA ARG A 323 -6.93 -16.79 -2.70
C ARG A 323 -6.14 -17.83 -1.93
N LYS A 324 -6.53 -19.11 -2.03
CA LYS A 324 -5.84 -20.22 -1.36
C LYS A 324 -4.37 -20.31 -1.78
N ILE A 325 -4.11 -20.27 -3.10
CA ILE A 325 -2.73 -20.29 -3.63
C ILE A 325 -1.91 -19.11 -3.08
N ASN A 326 -2.49 -17.92 -3.03
CA ASN A 326 -1.76 -16.76 -2.54
C ASN A 326 -1.45 -16.84 -1.03
N ILE A 327 -2.35 -17.43 -0.23
CA ILE A 327 -2.09 -17.72 1.19
C ILE A 327 -0.93 -18.72 1.32
N GLU A 328 -0.94 -19.81 0.55
CA GLU A 328 0.16 -20.78 0.53
C GLU A 328 1.50 -20.11 0.15
N ARG A 329 1.50 -19.17 -0.81
CA ARG A 329 2.71 -18.39 -1.15
C ARG A 329 3.21 -17.55 0.02
N MET A 330 2.30 -16.96 0.81
CA MET A 330 2.66 -16.17 1.98
C MET A 330 3.26 -17.05 3.07
N GLU A 331 2.63 -18.19 3.36
CA GLU A 331 3.11 -19.17 4.35
C GLU A 331 4.51 -19.66 4.00
N ASN A 332 4.74 -20.08 2.74
CA ASN A 332 6.06 -20.51 2.26
C ASN A 332 7.13 -19.42 2.41
N LYS A 333 6.78 -18.14 2.16
CA LYS A 333 7.73 -17.03 2.35
C LYS A 333 8.09 -16.86 3.82
N ILE A 334 7.12 -16.99 4.73
CA ILE A 334 7.36 -16.85 6.17
C ILE A 334 8.25 -18.00 6.67
N GLU A 335 7.99 -19.24 6.25
CA GLU A 335 8.84 -20.40 6.60
C GLU A 335 10.29 -20.20 6.13
N GLN A 336 10.50 -19.68 4.92
CA GLN A 336 11.83 -19.37 4.39
C GLN A 336 12.55 -18.27 5.18
N MET A 337 11.81 -17.29 5.72
CA MET A 337 12.38 -16.25 6.57
C MET A 337 12.80 -16.82 7.93
N GLU A 338 11.95 -17.63 8.56
CA GLU A 338 12.20 -18.28 9.86
C GLU A 338 13.41 -19.23 9.80
N MET A 339 13.55 -20.01 8.72
CA MET A 339 14.70 -20.90 8.51
C MET A 339 16.02 -20.14 8.27
N GLY A 340 15.98 -18.96 7.64
CA GLY A 340 17.16 -18.15 7.37
C GLY A 340 17.72 -17.42 8.61
N GLU A 341 16.90 -17.22 9.63
CA GLU A 341 17.28 -16.51 10.87
C GLU A 341 18.04 -17.43 11.85
N GLN A 342 17.79 -18.75 11.80
CA GLN A 342 18.46 -19.74 12.66
C GLN A 342 19.94 -20.01 12.35
N THR A 343 20.48 -19.48 11.24
CA THR A 343 21.90 -19.66 10.87
C THR A 343 22.84 -18.54 11.38
N GLY A 344 22.32 -17.58 12.15
CA GLY A 344 23.03 -16.34 12.49
C GLY A 344 23.51 -16.15 13.94
N GLU A 345 23.11 -16.96 14.92
CA GLU A 345 23.53 -16.74 16.32
C GLU A 345 24.61 -17.74 16.77
N THR A 346 25.84 -17.23 16.92
CA THR A 346 26.86 -17.87 17.76
C THR A 346 26.75 -17.28 19.16
N ILE A 347 26.65 -18.18 20.14
CA ILE A 347 26.57 -17.94 21.58
C ILE A 347 27.83 -17.25 22.10
N GLU A 348 27.70 -16.08 22.74
CA GLU A 348 28.31 -15.78 24.07
C GLU A 348 27.77 -14.46 24.65
N ASP A 349 27.58 -14.47 25.98
CA ASP A 349 27.20 -13.37 26.89
C ASP A 349 25.74 -12.86 26.92
N ILE A 350 24.83 -13.66 27.51
CA ILE A 350 23.60 -13.14 28.13
C ILE A 350 23.32 -13.82 29.47
N THR A 351 23.97 -13.34 30.53
CA THR A 351 23.44 -13.46 31.89
C THR A 351 23.51 -12.09 32.55
N ASP A 352 22.52 -11.24 32.20
CA ASP A 352 21.88 -10.23 33.07
C ASP A 352 20.80 -9.43 32.30
N GLU A 353 20.79 -9.44 30.96
CA GLU A 353 19.78 -8.77 30.11
C GLU A 353 18.40 -9.48 30.09
N LYS A 354 18.34 -10.76 30.49
CA LYS A 354 17.14 -11.61 30.42
C LYS A 354 16.02 -11.21 31.39
N ARG A 355 16.31 -10.42 32.44
CA ARG A 355 15.30 -9.97 33.42
C ARG A 355 14.61 -8.66 33.07
N GLU A 356 15.17 -7.85 32.16
CA GLU A 356 14.52 -6.61 31.69
C GLU A 356 13.71 -6.82 30.40
N LYS A 357 14.18 -7.69 29.49
CA LYS A 357 13.45 -8.08 28.27
C LYS A 357 12.13 -8.80 28.58
N THR A 358 12.06 -9.65 29.61
CA THR A 358 10.84 -10.38 30.01
C THR A 358 9.68 -9.46 30.44
N GLY A 359 9.97 -8.33 31.08
CA GLY A 359 8.95 -7.35 31.48
C GLY A 359 8.35 -6.56 30.30
N LYS A 360 9.19 -6.17 29.32
CA LYS A 360 8.75 -5.44 28.11
C LYS A 360 8.01 -6.35 27.13
N THR A 361 8.45 -7.60 26.96
CA THR A 361 7.77 -8.58 26.11
C THR A 361 6.37 -8.91 26.64
N THR A 362 6.19 -9.04 27.96
CA THR A 362 4.87 -9.30 28.57
C THR A 362 3.90 -8.14 28.37
N ALA A 363 4.36 -6.89 28.47
CA ALA A 363 3.53 -5.70 28.26
C ALA A 363 3.12 -5.52 26.79
N LEU A 364 4.05 -5.74 25.85
CA LEU A 364 3.76 -5.66 24.42
C LEU A 364 2.81 -6.79 23.97
N GLN A 365 3.01 -8.00 24.49
CA GLN A 365 2.11 -9.13 24.28
C GLN A 365 0.69 -8.80 24.74
N GLN A 366 0.53 -8.32 25.99
CA GLN A 366 -0.78 -7.94 26.52
C GLN A 366 -1.44 -6.84 25.66
N SER A 367 -0.68 -5.80 25.29
CA SER A 367 -1.20 -4.71 24.47
C SER A 367 -1.62 -5.15 23.06
N SER A 368 -0.86 -6.08 22.46
CA SER A 368 -1.17 -6.64 21.13
C SER A 368 -2.46 -7.46 21.18
N LYS A 369 -2.63 -8.28 22.23
CA LYS A 369 -3.85 -9.06 22.44
C LYS A 369 -5.08 -8.17 22.57
N GLU A 370 -5.00 -7.14 23.42
CA GLU A 370 -6.08 -6.16 23.60
C GLU A 370 -6.43 -5.45 22.29
N GLN A 371 -5.43 -5.13 21.47
CA GLN A 371 -5.63 -4.46 20.20
C GLN A 371 -6.28 -5.38 19.15
N ILE A 372 -5.92 -6.67 19.12
CA ILE A 372 -6.59 -7.70 18.29
C ILE A 372 -8.06 -7.85 18.69
N GLU A 373 -8.36 -7.96 19.98
CA GLU A 373 -9.74 -8.04 20.49
C GLU A 373 -10.55 -6.80 20.12
N LYS A 374 -9.94 -5.62 20.26
CA LYS A 374 -10.54 -4.35 19.85
C LYS A 374 -10.79 -4.28 18.34
N ALA A 375 -9.82 -4.72 17.52
CA ALA A 375 -9.96 -4.79 16.08
C ALA A 375 -11.16 -5.65 15.67
N ALA A 376 -11.27 -6.87 16.24
CA ALA A 376 -12.40 -7.75 16.01
C ALA A 376 -13.75 -7.09 16.36
N SER A 377 -13.83 -6.43 17.52
CA SER A 377 -15.05 -5.73 17.94
C SER A 377 -15.46 -4.59 17.00
N ILE A 378 -14.50 -3.75 16.56
CA ILE A 378 -14.77 -2.64 15.65
C ILE A 378 -15.19 -3.15 14.27
N ILE A 379 -14.58 -4.23 13.79
CA ILE A 379 -14.96 -4.89 12.54
C ILE A 379 -16.41 -5.38 12.58
N GLU A 380 -16.83 -6.04 13.66
CA GLU A 380 -18.22 -6.50 13.81
C GLU A 380 -19.21 -5.32 13.84
N LYS A 381 -18.83 -4.22 14.49
CA LYS A 381 -19.63 -2.98 14.45
C LYS A 381 -19.72 -2.40 13.04
N ALA A 382 -18.61 -2.37 12.30
CA ALA A 382 -18.58 -1.91 10.91
C ALA A 382 -19.47 -2.78 10.01
N LYS A 383 -19.41 -4.10 10.13
CA LYS A 383 -20.29 -5.05 9.43
C LYS A 383 -21.76 -4.80 9.75
N THR A 384 -22.09 -4.62 11.03
CA THR A 384 -23.47 -4.34 11.44
C THR A 384 -24.00 -3.06 10.79
N ASN A 385 -23.21 -1.99 10.81
CA ASN A 385 -23.58 -0.73 10.15
C ASN A 385 -23.72 -0.90 8.63
N PHE A 386 -22.86 -1.69 8.02
CA PHE A 386 -22.93 -2.01 6.60
C PHE A 386 -24.22 -2.76 6.24
N GLU A 387 -24.60 -3.79 7.00
CA GLU A 387 -25.84 -4.54 6.78
C GLU A 387 -27.10 -3.67 6.98
N LEU A 388 -27.08 -2.76 7.95
CA LEU A 388 -28.15 -1.78 8.12
C LEU A 388 -28.25 -0.83 6.91
N ALA A 389 -27.10 -0.42 6.36
CA ALA A 389 -27.05 0.48 5.21
C ALA A 389 -27.40 -0.20 3.89
N LYS A 390 -27.12 -1.50 3.73
CA LYS A 390 -27.45 -2.31 2.53
C LYS A 390 -28.95 -2.28 2.22
N ASN A 391 -29.79 -2.16 3.24
CA ASN A 391 -31.24 -2.08 3.09
C ASN A 391 -31.75 -0.67 2.72
N ASN A 392 -30.86 0.32 2.51
CA ASN A 392 -31.23 1.69 2.17
C ASN A 392 -30.95 2.00 0.67
N PRO A 393 -31.98 2.27 -0.16
CA PRO A 393 -31.82 2.49 -1.61
C PRO A 393 -30.95 3.70 -2.02
N THR A 394 -30.61 4.59 -1.09
CA THR A 394 -29.92 5.86 -1.38
C THR A 394 -28.39 5.81 -1.25
N VAL A 395 -27.79 4.64 -1.01
CA VAL A 395 -26.37 4.53 -0.57
C VAL A 395 -25.49 3.64 -1.49
N SER A 396 -25.99 3.21 -2.65
CA SER A 396 -25.33 2.28 -3.60
C SER A 396 -23.81 2.49 -3.75
N ASP A 397 -23.38 3.69 -4.14
CA ASP A 397 -21.98 3.93 -4.54
C ASP A 397 -20.98 3.86 -3.36
N LYS A 398 -21.45 4.05 -2.12
CA LYS A 398 -20.60 4.00 -0.92
C LYS A 398 -20.58 2.63 -0.25
N LEU A 399 -21.46 1.71 -0.65
CA LEU A 399 -21.47 0.34 -0.14
C LEU A 399 -20.22 -0.41 -0.60
N ASN A 400 -19.79 -0.22 -1.85
CA ASN A 400 -18.61 -0.91 -2.38
C ASN A 400 -17.34 -0.54 -1.60
N SER A 401 -17.05 0.76 -1.43
CA SER A 401 -15.89 1.22 -0.67
C SER A 401 -15.95 0.79 0.80
N ALA A 402 -17.14 0.82 1.41
CA ALA A 402 -17.33 0.35 2.79
C ALA A 402 -17.06 -1.15 2.96
N LEU A 403 -17.51 -1.96 2.00
CA LEU A 403 -17.30 -3.40 2.02
C LEU A 403 -15.83 -3.78 1.82
N ILE A 404 -15.13 -3.08 0.90
CA ILE A 404 -13.68 -3.22 0.70
C ILE A 404 -12.93 -2.95 2.01
N LEU A 405 -13.24 -1.85 2.68
CA LEU A 405 -12.62 -1.51 3.96
C LEU A 405 -12.93 -2.53 5.06
N ILE A 406 -14.13 -3.11 5.10
CA ILE A 406 -14.46 -4.21 6.03
C ILE A 406 -13.61 -5.44 5.74
N LYS A 407 -13.51 -5.89 4.48
CA LYS A 407 -12.69 -7.07 4.15
C LYS A 407 -11.21 -6.82 4.42
N ASN A 408 -10.67 -5.65 4.08
CA ASN A 408 -9.29 -5.26 4.44
C ASN A 408 -9.07 -5.30 5.94
N ALA A 409 -10.02 -4.81 6.73
CA ALA A 409 -9.95 -4.91 8.18
C ALA A 409 -9.90 -6.36 8.67
N GLN A 410 -10.69 -7.26 8.07
CA GLN A 410 -10.66 -8.69 8.41
C GLN A 410 -9.31 -9.34 8.06
N ILE A 411 -8.70 -9.01 6.92
CA ILE A 411 -7.38 -9.53 6.52
C ILE A 411 -6.33 -9.13 7.56
N HIS A 412 -6.29 -7.84 7.91
CA HIS A 412 -5.34 -7.34 8.90
C HIS A 412 -5.59 -7.96 10.29
N LEU A 413 -6.84 -8.26 10.65
CA LEU A 413 -7.15 -8.99 11.88
C LEU A 413 -6.58 -10.41 11.86
N GLU A 414 -6.72 -11.15 10.75
CA GLU A 414 -6.15 -12.49 10.62
C GLU A 414 -4.63 -12.46 10.65
N LYS A 415 -3.98 -11.53 9.94
CA LYS A 415 -2.52 -11.32 10.04
C LYS A 415 -2.09 -11.03 11.48
N ALA A 416 -2.85 -10.18 12.18
CA ALA A 416 -2.55 -9.86 13.57
C ALA A 416 -2.62 -11.09 14.48
N ARG A 417 -3.62 -11.97 14.28
CA ARG A 417 -3.75 -13.24 15.00
C ARG A 417 -2.59 -14.18 14.72
N THR A 418 -2.26 -14.39 13.44
CA THR A 418 -1.13 -15.24 13.05
C THR A 418 0.21 -14.72 13.60
N ALA A 419 0.47 -13.41 13.50
CA ALA A 419 1.66 -12.80 14.07
C ALA A 419 1.71 -12.93 15.60
N TYR A 420 0.56 -12.82 16.27
CA TYR A 420 0.46 -13.00 17.71
C TYR A 420 0.78 -14.44 18.13
N ASP A 421 0.27 -15.43 17.40
CA ASP A 421 0.53 -16.86 17.66
C ASP A 421 2.01 -17.23 17.43
N LYS A 422 2.69 -16.49 16.55
CA LYS A 422 4.14 -16.59 16.30
C LYS A 422 5.00 -15.75 17.25
N GLU A 423 4.40 -15.17 18.29
CA GLU A 423 5.07 -14.27 19.25
C GLU A 423 5.69 -12.98 18.64
N LEU A 424 5.27 -12.61 17.42
CA LEU A 424 5.67 -11.38 16.72
C LEU A 424 4.78 -10.21 17.15
N PHE A 425 4.83 -9.86 18.44
CA PHE A 425 3.86 -8.93 19.05
C PHE A 425 3.87 -7.52 18.44
N GLY A 426 5.03 -7.00 18.01
CA GLY A 426 5.10 -5.70 17.35
C GLY A 426 4.35 -5.66 16.01
N GLU A 427 4.44 -6.74 15.24
CA GLU A 427 3.69 -6.89 13.99
C GLU A 427 2.21 -7.12 14.26
N ALA A 428 1.86 -7.98 15.23
CA ALA A 428 0.49 -8.20 15.66
C ALA A 428 -0.21 -6.88 16.07
N PHE A 429 0.51 -6.02 16.79
CA PHE A 429 0.06 -4.67 17.14
C PHE A 429 -0.12 -3.80 15.88
N GLY A 430 0.87 -3.73 15.00
CA GLY A 430 0.78 -2.97 13.75
C GLY A 430 -0.42 -3.38 12.88
N GLN A 431 -0.59 -4.68 12.67
CA GLN A 431 -1.67 -5.25 11.86
C GLN A 431 -3.04 -5.00 12.49
N SER A 432 -3.19 -5.20 13.81
CA SER A 432 -4.47 -4.89 14.48
C SER A 432 -4.79 -3.40 14.48
N GLY A 433 -3.79 -2.51 14.52
CA GLY A 433 -3.97 -1.07 14.29
C GLY A 433 -4.53 -0.74 12.90
N ALA A 434 -3.99 -1.35 11.84
CA ALA A 434 -4.50 -1.19 10.47
C ALA A 434 -5.93 -1.72 10.32
N ALA A 435 -6.22 -2.88 10.94
CA ALA A 435 -7.56 -3.45 10.99
C ALA A 435 -8.58 -2.47 11.62
N ILE A 436 -8.22 -1.88 12.77
CA ILE A 436 -9.04 -0.88 13.45
C ILE A 436 -9.28 0.33 12.55
N HIS A 437 -8.25 0.85 11.89
CA HIS A 437 -8.36 2.05 11.06
C HIS A 437 -9.33 1.84 9.90
N ASN A 438 -9.19 0.73 9.17
CA ASN A 438 -10.08 0.39 8.06
C ASN A 438 -11.53 0.24 8.51
N ALA A 439 -11.78 -0.51 9.60
CA ALA A 439 -13.13 -0.68 10.13
C ALA A 439 -13.74 0.62 10.71
N ALA A 440 -12.92 1.48 11.33
CA ALA A 440 -13.37 2.76 11.86
C ALA A 440 -13.79 3.73 10.74
N ASN A 441 -13.07 3.76 9.62
CA ASN A 441 -13.40 4.58 8.45
C ASN A 441 -14.79 4.22 7.89
N VAL A 442 -15.15 2.94 7.93
CA VAL A 442 -16.49 2.47 7.51
C VAL A 442 -17.57 3.00 8.44
N ILE A 443 -17.35 2.87 9.75
CA ILE A 443 -18.29 3.36 10.77
C ILE A 443 -18.49 4.87 10.62
N GLU A 444 -17.41 5.64 10.43
CA GLU A 444 -17.47 7.08 10.25
C GLU A 444 -18.21 7.47 8.96
N THR A 445 -17.98 6.74 7.86
CA THR A 445 -18.66 6.96 6.57
C THR A 445 -20.17 6.83 6.72
N PHE A 446 -20.65 5.77 7.38
CA PHE A 446 -22.08 5.58 7.62
C PHE A 446 -22.65 6.57 8.63
N ALA A 447 -21.89 6.95 9.68
CA ALA A 447 -22.32 7.96 10.63
C ALA A 447 -22.54 9.34 9.97
N LYS A 448 -21.66 9.73 9.03
CA LYS A 448 -21.82 10.96 8.24
C LYS A 448 -23.07 10.89 7.36
N LEU A 449 -23.29 9.76 6.68
CA LEU A 449 -24.47 9.55 5.83
C LEU A 449 -25.78 9.64 6.61
N GLU A 450 -25.86 9.03 7.79
CA GLU A 450 -27.04 9.15 8.64
C GLU A 450 -27.30 10.60 9.08
N LYS A 451 -26.24 11.37 9.33
CA LYS A 451 -26.35 12.78 9.71
C LYS A 451 -26.85 13.63 8.55
N ASP A 452 -26.33 13.40 7.35
CA ASP A 452 -26.73 14.10 6.13
C ASP A 452 -28.17 13.78 5.75
N ASN A 453 -28.59 12.51 5.86
CA ASN A 453 -29.98 12.10 5.63
C ASN A 453 -30.94 12.73 6.66
N ARG A 454 -30.57 12.76 7.94
CA ARG A 454 -31.36 13.46 8.98
C ARG A 454 -31.46 14.97 8.72
N ALA A 455 -30.40 15.60 8.20
CA ALA A 455 -30.42 17.02 7.85
C ALA A 455 -31.32 17.31 6.64
N LYS A 456 -31.33 16.42 5.63
CA LYS A 456 -32.23 16.53 4.47
C LYS A 456 -33.69 16.41 4.86
N ILE A 457 -34.06 15.40 5.66
CA ILE A 457 -35.45 15.20 6.13
C ILE A 457 -35.95 16.45 6.89
N LYS A 458 -35.13 17.03 7.77
CA LYS A 458 -35.49 18.26 8.49
C LYS A 458 -35.69 19.48 7.58
N ASN A 459 -34.94 19.57 6.48
CA ASN A 459 -35.10 20.65 5.52
C ASN A 459 -36.35 20.45 4.64
N ASP A 460 -36.68 19.20 4.32
CA ASP A 460 -37.88 18.86 3.54
C ASP A 460 -39.17 19.06 4.39
N GLU A 461 -39.14 18.77 5.68
CA GLU A 461 -40.23 19.08 6.62
C GLU A 461 -40.45 20.60 6.79
N ASN A 462 -39.38 21.39 6.83
CA ASN A 462 -39.47 22.86 6.92
C ASN A 462 -39.94 23.51 5.62
N ASN A 463 -39.74 22.87 4.47
CA ASN A 463 -40.18 23.37 3.16
C ASN A 463 -41.63 22.98 2.81
N ASN A 464 -42.28 22.12 3.61
CA ASN A 464 -43.67 21.69 3.43
C ASN A 464 -44.67 22.31 4.42
N THR A 465 -44.27 23.31 5.21
CA THR A 465 -45.21 24.14 5.99
C THR A 465 -45.52 25.44 5.26
N GLY A 466 -46.13 25.28 4.08
CA GLY A 466 -46.71 26.35 3.29
C GLY A 466 -48.13 25.97 2.88
N ASP A 467 -49.10 26.45 3.67
CA ASP A 467 -50.53 26.58 3.34
C ASP A 467 -51.43 25.33 3.48
N THR A 468 -52.08 25.17 4.63
CA THR A 468 -53.51 25.54 4.77
C THR A 468 -54.01 25.28 6.19
N SER A 469 -54.92 26.14 6.60
CA SER A 469 -55.44 26.32 7.94
C SER A 469 -56.26 25.14 8.44
N ASN A 470 -55.86 24.50 9.55
CA ASN A 470 -56.80 23.93 10.52
C ASN A 470 -56.20 23.54 11.88
N ASP A 471 -55.34 24.38 12.46
CA ASP A 471 -54.90 24.20 13.86
C ASP A 471 -55.78 25.01 14.81
N LYS A 472 -56.75 24.33 15.42
CA LYS A 472 -57.24 24.61 16.80
C LYS A 472 -58.18 23.50 17.28
N LYS A 473 -57.69 22.26 17.34
CA LYS A 473 -58.18 21.24 18.26
C LYS A 473 -57.26 20.04 18.20
N ILE A 474 -56.97 19.44 19.35
CA ILE A 474 -56.11 18.28 19.58
C ILE A 474 -54.64 18.67 19.86
N GLU A 475 -54.44 19.55 20.84
CA GLU A 475 -53.15 19.62 21.57
C GLU A 475 -53.42 19.71 23.07
N ASN A 476 -54.31 18.86 23.57
CA ASN A 476 -54.66 18.81 25.00
C ASN A 476 -55.05 17.42 25.52
N GLU A 477 -54.57 16.32 24.91
CA GLU A 477 -54.92 14.96 25.39
C GLU A 477 -53.82 13.89 25.22
N ILE A 478 -52.54 14.25 25.20
CA ILE A 478 -51.42 13.27 25.30
C ILE A 478 -50.38 13.76 26.33
N ASN A 479 -50.83 14.02 27.55
CA ASN A 479 -49.96 14.30 28.69
C ASN A 479 -50.37 13.47 29.92
N ASN A 480 -50.67 12.18 29.71
CA ASN A 480 -50.80 11.20 30.80
C ASN A 480 -50.50 9.78 30.30
N ASP A 481 -49.20 9.43 30.24
CA ASP A 481 -48.72 8.05 30.27
C ASP A 481 -47.49 7.97 31.21
N PRO A 482 -47.55 7.23 32.34
CA PRO A 482 -46.53 7.23 33.38
C PRO A 482 -45.39 6.21 33.15
N ALA A 483 -44.83 6.13 31.93
CA ALA A 483 -43.72 5.21 31.61
C ALA A 483 -42.42 5.89 31.11
N LYS A 484 -42.28 7.21 31.27
CA LYS A 484 -41.01 7.93 31.02
C LYS A 484 -40.57 8.73 32.24
N LYS A 485 -40.13 8.03 33.27
CA LYS A 485 -39.24 8.56 34.31
C LYS A 485 -38.22 7.50 34.67
N GLU A 486 -37.13 7.47 33.92
CA GLU A 486 -35.78 7.18 34.42
C GLU A 486 -34.77 7.50 33.31
N ASN A 487 -33.57 7.91 33.72
CA ASN A 487 -32.42 8.39 32.92
C ASN A 487 -32.33 9.91 32.71
N ASN A 488 -32.16 10.62 33.82
CA ASN A 488 -31.19 11.72 33.87
C ASN A 488 -29.78 11.10 33.93
N ILE A 489 -29.02 11.13 32.83
CA ILE A 489 -27.56 10.95 32.88
C ILE A 489 -26.92 12.07 32.05
N SER A 490 -25.97 12.73 32.72
CA SER A 490 -25.10 13.83 32.32
C SER A 490 -24.54 13.70 30.89
N THR A 491 -24.59 14.80 30.14
CA THR A 491 -23.82 14.98 28.89
C THR A 491 -22.36 15.27 29.22
N ASP A 492 -21.53 14.22 29.26
CA ASP A 492 -20.10 14.34 29.06
C ASP A 492 -19.76 13.69 27.70
N GLU A 493 -19.42 14.51 26.72
CA GLU A 493 -18.79 14.05 25.48
C GLU A 493 -17.41 13.49 25.84
N GLU A 494 -17.26 12.16 25.85
CA GLU A 494 -15.94 11.52 25.97
C GLU A 494 -15.07 11.90 24.76
N LYS A 495 -14.19 12.87 24.95
CA LYS A 495 -13.12 13.18 24.00
C LYS A 495 -12.13 12.01 23.97
N PHE A 496 -11.98 11.42 22.79
CA PHE A 496 -10.91 10.45 22.51
C PHE A 496 -9.54 11.13 22.67
N CYS A 497 -8.79 10.71 23.69
CA CYS A 497 -7.44 11.21 23.94
C CYS A 497 -6.41 10.13 23.58
N ALA A 498 -5.54 10.40 22.61
CA ALA A 498 -4.41 9.53 22.31
C ALA A 498 -3.39 9.55 23.45
N GLN A 499 -2.81 8.40 23.81
CA GLN A 499 -1.70 8.30 24.78
C GLN A 499 -0.39 8.75 24.11
N VAL A 500 -0.23 10.06 23.95
CA VAL A 500 0.99 10.69 23.44
C VAL A 500 1.43 11.73 24.47
N ILE A 501 2.71 11.65 24.86
CA ILE A 501 3.29 12.66 25.75
C ILE A 501 3.25 14.02 25.03
N THR A 502 2.45 14.94 25.55
CA THR A 502 2.17 16.22 24.91
C THR A 502 2.72 17.36 25.76
N PRO A 503 3.83 18.00 25.34
CA PRO A 503 4.35 19.18 26.02
C PRO A 503 3.40 20.35 25.80
N ALA A 504 2.99 21.01 26.87
CA ALA A 504 2.13 22.19 26.78
C ALA A 504 2.49 23.24 27.83
N LYS A 505 2.19 24.50 27.49
CA LYS A 505 2.48 25.68 28.30
C LYS A 505 1.19 26.36 28.74
N ASN A 506 1.11 26.73 30.02
CA ASN A 506 -0.04 27.42 30.58
C ASN A 506 -0.07 28.89 30.11
N GLN A 507 -1.22 29.34 29.60
CA GLN A 507 -1.38 30.69 29.05
C GLN A 507 -1.24 31.79 30.10
N LYS A 508 -1.57 31.52 31.38
CA LYS A 508 -1.54 32.50 32.46
C LYS A 508 -0.24 32.47 33.25
N THR A 509 0.28 31.29 33.55
CA THR A 509 1.46 31.14 34.44
C THR A 509 2.76 31.00 33.65
N GLY A 510 2.72 30.63 32.37
CA GLY A 510 3.90 30.33 31.58
C GLY A 510 4.57 28.99 31.95
N GLU A 511 4.01 28.24 32.90
CA GLU A 511 4.49 26.92 33.30
C GLU A 511 4.42 25.94 32.12
N CYS A 512 5.47 25.14 31.92
CA CYS A 512 5.53 24.11 30.88
C CYS A 512 5.55 22.72 31.51
N ARG A 513 4.64 21.83 31.09
CA ARG A 513 4.62 20.44 31.55
C ARG A 513 4.25 19.48 30.43
N GLU A 514 4.66 18.23 30.60
CA GLU A 514 4.30 17.13 29.72
C GLU A 514 3.06 16.41 30.24
N PHE A 515 2.04 16.27 29.40
CA PHE A 515 0.82 15.53 29.70
C PHE A 515 0.90 14.12 29.12
N PRO A 516 0.42 13.08 29.82
CA PRO A 516 0.47 11.70 29.33
C PRO A 516 -0.50 11.43 28.15
N THR A 517 -1.31 12.41 27.77
CA THR A 517 -2.27 12.30 26.66
C THR A 517 -2.28 13.56 25.80
N ALA A 518 -2.82 13.45 24.59
CA ALA A 518 -3.06 14.57 23.67
C ALA A 518 -4.07 15.62 24.19
N CYS A 519 -4.79 15.30 25.26
CA CYS A 519 -5.76 16.19 25.88
C CYS A 519 -5.09 17.03 26.96
N ILE A 520 -4.79 18.29 26.61
CA ILE A 520 -4.29 19.28 27.57
C ILE A 520 -5.47 20.05 28.19
N PRO A 521 -5.45 20.39 29.49
CA PRO A 521 -6.52 21.13 30.15
C PRO A 521 -6.76 22.51 29.53
N GLN A 522 -7.97 23.02 29.69
CA GLN A 522 -8.33 24.35 29.22
C GLN A 522 -7.40 25.41 29.83
N GLY A 523 -6.89 26.33 29.00
CA GLY A 523 -5.89 27.32 29.39
C GLY A 523 -4.43 26.89 29.15
N TRP A 524 -4.19 25.74 28.55
CA TRP A 524 -2.89 25.28 28.09
C TRP A 524 -2.83 25.26 26.54
N TYR A 525 -1.64 25.43 25.97
CA TYR A 525 -1.40 25.30 24.53
C TYR A 525 -0.15 24.43 24.25
N ASN A 526 -0.19 23.68 23.15
CA ASN A 526 0.90 22.77 22.77
C ASN A 526 2.18 23.53 22.44
N VAL A 527 3.31 22.98 22.89
CA VAL A 527 4.66 23.45 22.56
C VAL A 527 5.53 22.28 22.12
N ARG A 528 6.63 22.57 21.42
CA ARG A 528 7.47 21.53 20.81
C ARG A 528 8.21 20.66 21.83
N PHE A 529 8.61 21.24 22.96
CA PHE A 529 9.22 20.57 24.11
C PHE A 529 9.23 21.53 25.32
N CYS A 530 9.26 21.00 26.53
CA CYS A 530 9.51 21.79 27.74
C CYS A 530 11.01 21.75 28.09
N GLU A 531 11.68 22.90 28.16
CA GLU A 531 13.08 22.97 28.60
C GLU A 531 13.18 22.68 30.10
N LYS A 532 14.09 21.77 30.49
CA LYS A 532 14.27 21.31 31.88
C LYS A 532 14.77 22.36 32.89
N ASN A 533 14.89 23.65 32.50
CA ASN A 533 15.45 24.71 33.34
C ASN A 533 14.54 25.95 33.48
N GLN A 534 13.25 25.75 33.78
CA GLN A 534 12.44 26.80 34.39
C GLN A 534 11.93 26.33 35.75
N ILE A 535 12.68 26.70 36.79
CA ILE A 535 12.35 26.48 38.20
C ILE A 535 11.02 27.18 38.49
N ASN A 536 10.03 26.42 38.96
CA ASN A 536 8.75 26.96 39.45
C ASN A 536 8.99 27.89 40.66
N PRO A 537 8.52 29.15 40.64
CA PRO A 537 8.58 30.04 41.79
C PRO A 537 7.40 29.79 42.73
N THR A 538 7.24 28.58 43.28
CA THR A 538 6.20 28.30 44.29
C THR A 538 6.57 27.27 45.36
N ASP A 539 7.86 26.99 45.59
CA ASP A 539 8.30 26.30 46.82
C ASP A 539 9.42 27.09 47.50
N LYS A 540 9.05 28.21 48.13
CA LYS A 540 9.81 28.81 49.23
C LYS A 540 8.90 28.92 50.43
N ASN A 541 8.78 27.82 51.18
CA ASN A 541 8.67 27.81 52.63
C ASN A 541 8.54 26.37 53.14
N SER A 542 9.66 25.71 53.38
CA SER A 542 9.93 25.08 54.68
C SER A 542 11.38 24.60 54.73
N ASP A 543 11.99 24.84 55.88
CA ASP A 543 13.17 24.14 56.40
C ASP A 543 14.55 24.73 56.05
N THR A 544 14.80 25.83 56.75
CA THR A 544 16.04 26.19 57.41
C THR A 544 16.79 25.01 58.06
N ASN A 545 18.13 25.16 58.11
CA ASN A 545 19.17 24.36 58.79
C ASN A 545 19.71 23.18 57.94
N THR A 546 21.01 23.08 57.63
CA THR A 546 22.15 23.22 58.56
C THR A 546 23.48 23.37 57.81
N LYS A 547 24.29 24.38 58.22
CA LYS A 547 25.77 24.47 58.32
C LYS A 547 26.72 23.95 57.21
N ASN A 548 27.47 24.92 56.67
CA ASN A 548 28.95 25.06 56.65
C ASN A 548 29.84 23.80 56.60
N THR A 549 30.69 23.72 55.57
CA THR A 549 32.17 23.88 55.55
C THR A 549 32.68 23.40 54.18
N ALA A 550 33.19 24.26 53.29
CA ALA A 550 34.59 24.71 53.21
C ALA A 550 35.61 23.54 53.19
N THR A 551 36.19 23.22 52.03
CA THR A 551 37.64 23.39 51.72
C THR A 551 38.00 22.84 50.33
N GLU A 552 38.78 23.68 49.63
CA GLU A 552 39.72 23.45 48.51
C GLU A 552 39.21 22.97 47.13
#